data_AF-A0A6B1F0S7-F1
#
_entry.id   AF-A0A6B1F0S7-F1
#
_cell.length_a   1.000
_cell.length_b   1.000
_cell.length_c   1.000
_cell.angle_alpha   90.00
_cell.angle_beta   90.00
_cell.angle_gamma   90.00
#
_symmetry.space_group_name_H-M   'P 1'
#
loop_
_entity.id
_entity.type
_entity.pdbx_description
1 polymer ?
#
loop_
_entity_poly.entity_id
_entity_poly.type
_entity_poly.pdbx_seq_one_letter_code
_entity_poly.pdbx_strand_id
1 'polypeptide(L)'
;MAFPLSFSVWSFESPERHRKTIGTSGHGKVFSFLSTSTRLVQMNVMNIFESMDYGLSPESRTEADQWLGNRGKKFGHYIAGEYRQSTKPNYFTTYNPATGEELAQIASGTKEDVDKAVDAAVKAQKKWNKIGGYQRAKYLYAIARSI
;
A
#
# COMPACT_ATOMS: atom_id res chain seq x y z
N MET A 1 26.55 -42.25 3.51
CA MET A 1 26.70 -41.59 4.83
C MET A 1 26.66 -40.07 4.61
N ALA A 2 25.84 -39.38 5.42
CA ALA A 2 25.86 -37.94 5.78
C ALA A 2 25.80 -36.84 4.68
N PHE A 3 24.66 -36.15 4.64
CA PHE A 3 24.56 -34.71 4.31
C PHE A 3 25.16 -33.87 5.46
N PRO A 4 25.58 -32.62 5.21
CA PRO A 4 24.72 -31.55 5.71
C PRO A 4 24.55 -30.33 4.80
N LEU A 5 23.41 -29.70 5.05
CA LEU A 5 22.87 -28.42 4.57
C LEU A 5 23.80 -27.24 4.86
N SER A 6 24.01 -26.36 3.87
CA SER A 6 24.57 -25.03 4.09
C SER A 6 23.47 -23.98 3.90
N PHE A 7 23.04 -23.41 5.01
CA PHE A 7 22.14 -22.25 5.08
C PHE A 7 23.00 -20.99 4.99
N SER A 8 22.96 -20.26 3.88
CA SER A 8 23.53 -18.91 3.81
C SER A 8 22.56 -17.92 4.43
N VAL A 9 22.84 -17.55 5.68
CA VAL A 9 22.28 -16.36 6.33
C VAL A 9 22.88 -15.12 5.67
N TRP A 10 22.04 -14.32 5.04
CA TRP A 10 22.41 -13.01 4.52
C TRP A 10 22.28 -11.99 5.67
N SER A 11 23.41 -11.71 6.31
CA SER A 11 23.54 -10.70 7.36
C SER A 11 23.61 -9.32 6.70
N PHE A 12 22.54 -8.52 6.82
CA PHE A 12 22.54 -7.11 6.40
C PHE A 12 22.97 -6.25 7.59
N GLU A 13 24.25 -5.91 7.59
CA GLU A 13 24.95 -5.12 8.59
C GLU A 13 24.60 -3.63 8.41
N SER A 14 24.09 -3.00 9.46
CA SER A 14 23.71 -1.58 9.46
C SER A 14 24.96 -0.69 9.51
N PRO A 15 25.02 0.43 8.76
CA PRO A 15 26.16 1.34 8.83
C PRO A 15 26.11 2.18 10.11
N GLU A 16 27.02 1.90 11.05
CA GLU A 16 27.27 2.76 12.20
C GLU A 16 27.77 4.14 11.77
N ARG A 17 27.07 5.19 12.25
CA ARG A 17 27.49 6.58 12.09
C ARG A 17 28.69 6.86 13.00
N HIS A 18 29.83 7.16 12.38
CA HIS A 18 31.05 7.62 13.04
C HIS A 18 30.80 8.71 14.10
N ARG A 19 31.08 8.36 15.36
CA ARG A 19 31.27 9.31 16.47
C ARG A 19 32.57 10.08 16.23
N LYS A 20 32.48 11.37 15.92
CA LYS A 20 33.62 12.29 16.07
C LYS A 20 33.70 12.72 17.53
N THR A 21 34.83 12.41 18.16
CA THR A 21 35.25 12.89 19.47
C THR A 21 35.53 14.40 19.37
N ILE A 22 34.88 15.20 20.21
CA ILE A 22 35.17 16.63 20.33
C ILE A 22 36.05 16.79 21.57
N GLY A 23 37.27 17.25 21.32
CA GLY A 23 38.30 17.45 22.33
C GLY A 23 37.96 18.56 23.33
N THR A 24 38.48 18.36 24.52
CA THR A 24 38.46 19.27 25.67
C THR A 24 39.42 20.44 25.46
N SER A 25 38.95 21.67 25.67
CA SER A 25 39.80 22.82 26.00
C SER A 25 38.92 23.86 26.69
N GLY A 26 39.23 24.14 27.97
CA GLY A 26 38.50 25.10 28.77
C GLY A 26 38.83 26.54 28.40
N HIS A 27 37.88 27.44 28.63
CA HIS A 27 38.07 28.77 29.24
C HIS A 27 36.69 29.45 29.35
N GLY A 28 36.43 30.04 30.51
CA GLY A 28 35.11 30.55 30.88
C GLY A 28 34.57 31.64 29.97
N LYS A 29 33.23 31.65 29.86
CA LYS A 29 32.37 32.83 29.72
C LYS A 29 30.97 32.39 30.08
N VAL A 30 30.44 32.97 31.16
CA VAL A 30 29.06 32.79 31.60
C VAL A 30 28.17 33.50 30.59
N PHE A 31 27.68 32.77 29.60
CA PHE A 31 26.63 33.25 28.71
C PHE A 31 25.29 32.85 29.31
N SER A 32 24.59 33.85 29.84
CA SER A 32 23.17 33.77 30.20
C SER A 32 22.35 33.49 28.94
N PHE A 33 22.16 32.22 28.64
CA PHE A 33 21.26 31.78 27.60
C PHE A 33 19.83 31.88 28.15
N LEU A 34 19.08 32.88 27.71
CA LEU A 34 17.62 32.91 27.85
C LEU A 34 17.10 31.66 27.13
N SER A 35 16.85 30.61 27.91
CA SER A 35 16.15 29.42 27.46
C SER A 35 14.78 29.88 26.97
N THR A 36 14.63 29.95 25.64
CA THR A 36 13.30 30.06 25.03
C THR A 36 12.65 28.73 25.34
N SER A 37 11.86 28.71 26.41
CA SER A 37 11.09 27.56 26.85
C SER A 37 10.13 27.20 25.72
N THR A 38 10.55 26.27 24.86
CA THR A 38 9.63 25.46 24.08
C THR A 38 8.67 24.88 25.09
N ARG A 39 7.43 25.39 25.13
CA ARG A 39 6.33 24.78 25.88
C ARG A 39 6.27 23.33 25.42
N LEU A 40 6.86 22.43 26.20
CA LEU A 40 6.43 21.06 26.25
C LEU A 40 4.99 21.16 26.73
N VAL A 41 4.04 21.01 25.80
CA VAL A 41 2.65 20.77 26.16
C VAL A 41 2.71 19.51 27.00
N GLN A 42 2.67 19.69 28.31
CA GLN A 42 2.61 18.63 29.29
C GLN A 42 1.34 17.85 28.97
N MET A 43 1.45 16.73 28.25
CA MET A 43 0.33 15.84 28.03
C MET A 43 0.01 15.22 29.38
N ASN A 44 -0.91 15.86 30.11
CA ASN A 44 -1.41 15.35 31.38
C ASN A 44 -2.11 14.02 31.11
N VAL A 45 -1.88 13.02 31.97
CA VAL A 45 -2.50 11.69 31.86
C VAL A 45 -4.02 11.81 31.75
N MET A 46 -4.61 12.82 32.41
CA MET A 46 -6.04 13.14 32.31
C MET A 46 -6.49 13.45 30.87
N ASN A 47 -5.71 14.19 30.07
CA ASN A 47 -6.08 14.55 28.70
C ASN A 47 -6.04 13.34 27.75
N ILE A 48 -5.19 12.34 28.06
CA ILE A 48 -5.12 11.07 27.33
C ILE A 48 -6.34 10.20 27.66
N PHE A 49 -6.73 10.14 28.94
CA PHE A 49 -7.97 9.47 29.35
C PHE A 49 -9.23 10.16 28.84
N GLU A 50 -9.21 11.47 28.65
CA GLU A 50 -10.35 12.26 28.19
C GLU A 50 -10.60 12.11 26.68
N SER A 51 -9.53 11.97 25.88
CA SER A 51 -9.67 11.76 24.43
C SER A 51 -9.95 10.30 24.07
N MET A 52 -9.53 9.33 24.90
CA MET A 52 -9.57 7.88 24.61
C MET A 52 -9.29 7.57 23.13
N ASP A 53 -8.38 8.35 22.52
CA ASP A 53 -8.22 8.36 21.07
C ASP A 53 -7.63 7.02 20.66
N TYR A 54 -8.44 6.22 19.98
CA TYR A 54 -7.99 4.95 19.47
C TYR A 54 -6.87 5.21 18.45
N GLY A 55 -5.80 4.43 18.52
CA GLY A 55 -4.77 4.46 17.48
C GLY A 55 -5.39 4.21 16.10
N LEU A 56 -4.76 4.70 15.03
CA LEU A 56 -5.22 4.46 13.66
C LEU A 56 -5.46 2.96 13.47
N SER A 57 -6.74 2.63 13.36
CA SER A 57 -7.21 1.28 13.19
C SER A 57 -6.68 0.74 11.84
N PRO A 58 -5.99 -0.41 11.81
CA PRO A 58 -5.54 -1.03 10.56
C PRO A 58 -6.71 -1.37 9.63
N GLU A 59 -7.91 -1.61 10.19
CA GLU A 59 -9.14 -1.80 9.42
C GLU A 59 -9.81 -0.49 8.98
N SER A 60 -9.19 0.66 9.23
CA SER A 60 -9.74 1.95 8.84
C SER A 60 -9.91 2.08 7.33
N ARG A 61 -11.08 2.58 6.94
CA ARG A 61 -11.45 2.81 5.54
C ARG A 61 -10.60 3.89 4.85
N THR A 62 -9.91 4.73 5.62
CA THR A 62 -9.18 5.91 5.13
C THR A 62 -8.22 5.57 3.98
N GLU A 63 -7.50 4.45 4.07
CA GLU A 63 -6.56 4.02 3.03
C GLU A 63 -7.27 3.66 1.72
N ALA A 64 -8.43 3.01 1.81
CA ALA A 64 -9.24 2.66 0.65
C ALA A 64 -9.81 3.91 -0.02
N ASP A 65 -10.28 4.89 0.75
CA ASP A 65 -10.81 6.15 0.21
C ASP A 65 -9.70 6.99 -0.44
N GLN A 66 -8.49 7.00 0.15
CA GLN A 66 -7.31 7.61 -0.46
C GLN A 66 -6.92 6.90 -1.77
N TRP A 67 -6.94 5.56 -1.79
CA TRP A 67 -6.66 4.78 -3.01
C TRP A 67 -7.66 5.08 -4.13
N LEU A 68 -8.95 5.20 -3.81
CA LEU A 68 -10.00 5.59 -4.76
C LEU A 68 -9.77 7.01 -5.28
N GLY A 69 -9.42 7.95 -4.40
CA GLY A 69 -9.08 9.33 -4.75
C GLY A 69 -7.89 9.44 -5.69
N ASN A 70 -6.80 8.73 -5.38
CA ASN A 70 -5.57 8.72 -6.20
C ASN A 70 -5.79 8.15 -7.61
N ARG A 71 -6.82 7.35 -7.82
CA ARG A 71 -7.19 6.77 -9.12
C ARG A 71 -8.31 7.53 -9.84
N GLY A 72 -8.70 8.69 -9.32
CA GLY A 72 -9.72 9.56 -9.95
C GLY A 72 -11.14 9.00 -9.90
N LYS A 73 -11.40 8.01 -9.02
CA LYS A 73 -12.73 7.40 -8.80
C LYS A 73 -13.45 6.92 -10.07
N LYS A 74 -12.73 6.68 -11.17
CA LYS A 74 -13.28 6.22 -12.45
C LYS A 74 -12.54 4.97 -12.92
N PHE A 75 -13.25 3.86 -13.00
CA PHE A 75 -12.67 2.55 -13.32
C PHE A 75 -13.18 2.01 -14.65
N GLY A 76 -12.24 1.55 -15.47
CA GLY A 76 -12.50 0.84 -16.72
C GLY A 76 -12.36 -0.67 -16.57
N HIS A 77 -12.33 -1.38 -17.70
CA HIS A 77 -12.13 -2.82 -17.75
C HIS A 77 -10.65 -3.18 -17.77
N TYR A 78 -10.28 -4.33 -17.22
CA TYR A 78 -8.93 -4.88 -17.35
C TYR A 78 -8.92 -5.97 -18.42
N ILE A 79 -8.45 -5.62 -19.63
CA ILE A 79 -8.53 -6.49 -20.82
C ILE A 79 -7.13 -6.60 -21.43
N ALA A 80 -6.71 -7.83 -21.74
CA ALA A 80 -5.41 -8.14 -22.36
C ALA A 80 -4.18 -7.63 -21.56
N GLY A 81 -4.30 -7.51 -20.23
CA GLY A 81 -3.20 -7.08 -19.35
C GLY A 81 -3.17 -5.58 -19.05
N GLU A 82 -4.13 -4.81 -19.57
CA GLU A 82 -4.17 -3.35 -19.44
C GLU A 82 -5.53 -2.87 -18.94
N TYR A 83 -5.53 -1.76 -18.17
CA TYR A 83 -6.74 -1.02 -17.86
C TYR A 83 -7.17 -0.20 -19.07
N ARG A 84 -8.38 -0.44 -19.57
CA ARG A 84 -8.96 0.21 -20.76
C ARG A 84 -10.30 0.83 -20.41
N GLN A 85 -10.57 2.01 -20.96
CA GLN A 85 -11.91 2.59 -20.91
C GLN A 85 -12.87 1.77 -21.79
N SER A 86 -14.16 1.77 -21.43
CA SER A 86 -15.17 1.08 -22.24
C SER A 86 -15.29 1.73 -23.62
N THR A 87 -15.64 0.92 -24.61
CA THR A 87 -15.86 1.38 -25.99
C THR A 87 -17.03 2.36 -26.09
N LYS A 88 -17.98 2.34 -25.15
CA LYS A 88 -19.04 3.37 -25.02
C LYS A 88 -18.99 3.99 -23.63
N PRO A 89 -19.26 5.30 -23.48
CA PRO A 89 -19.19 5.99 -22.21
C PRO A 89 -20.44 5.72 -21.35
N ASN A 90 -20.75 4.45 -21.08
CA ASN A 90 -21.77 4.09 -20.11
C ASN A 90 -21.08 3.76 -18.78
N TYR A 91 -21.37 4.52 -17.74
CA TYR A 91 -20.81 4.34 -16.41
C TYR A 91 -21.96 4.27 -15.40
N PHE A 92 -21.82 3.41 -14.40
CA PHE A 92 -22.72 3.41 -13.26
C PHE A 92 -21.98 3.87 -12.02
N THR A 93 -22.66 4.70 -11.22
CA THR A 93 -22.13 5.22 -9.97
C THR A 93 -22.42 4.25 -8.84
N THR A 94 -21.39 3.89 -8.09
CA THR A 94 -21.51 3.09 -6.86
C THR A 94 -21.52 4.02 -5.66
N TYR A 95 -22.47 3.79 -4.75
CA TYR A 95 -22.66 4.60 -3.55
C TYR A 95 -22.27 3.85 -2.28
N ASN A 96 -21.89 4.58 -1.25
CA ASN A 96 -21.70 4.04 0.09
C ASN A 96 -23.08 3.70 0.69
N PRO A 97 -23.35 2.43 1.08
CA PRO A 97 -24.64 2.07 1.66
C PRO A 97 -24.92 2.74 3.01
N ALA A 98 -23.89 3.20 3.73
CA ALA A 98 -24.04 3.85 5.04
C ALA A 98 -24.32 5.35 4.94
N THR A 99 -23.69 6.06 3.99
CA THR A 99 -23.77 7.53 3.87
C THR A 99 -24.52 8.02 2.62
N GLY A 100 -24.70 7.17 1.62
CA GLY A 100 -25.26 7.54 0.31
C GLY A 100 -24.28 8.30 -0.59
N GLU A 101 -23.05 8.54 -0.16
CA GLU A 101 -22.06 9.29 -0.92
C GLU A 101 -21.50 8.48 -2.10
N GLU A 102 -21.11 9.18 -3.17
CA GLU A 102 -20.51 8.58 -4.36
C GLU A 102 -19.09 8.05 -4.06
N LEU A 103 -18.88 6.75 -4.31
CA LEU A 103 -17.59 6.09 -4.15
C LEU A 103 -16.75 6.13 -5.41
N ALA A 104 -17.32 5.63 -6.50
CA ALA A 104 -16.67 5.55 -7.79
C ALA A 104 -17.66 5.32 -8.93
N GLN A 105 -17.23 5.64 -10.15
CA GLN A 105 -17.92 5.31 -11.38
C GLN A 105 -17.21 4.15 -12.05
N ILE A 106 -17.98 3.11 -12.40
CA ILE A 106 -17.48 1.89 -13.02
C ILE A 106 -18.06 1.80 -14.43
N ALA A 107 -17.22 1.49 -15.41
CA ALA A 107 -17.65 1.31 -16.78
C ALA A 107 -18.62 0.12 -16.90
N SER A 108 -19.78 0.36 -17.52
CA SER A 108 -20.74 -0.67 -17.88
C SER A 108 -20.29 -1.34 -19.18
N GLY A 109 -20.03 -2.65 -19.11
CA GLY A 109 -19.48 -3.40 -20.24
C GLY A 109 -20.46 -3.48 -21.41
N THR A 110 -19.97 -3.14 -22.61
CA THR A 110 -20.71 -3.36 -23.86
C THR A 110 -20.41 -4.73 -24.44
N LYS A 111 -21.24 -5.18 -25.39
CA LYS A 111 -20.97 -6.42 -26.15
C LYS A 111 -19.57 -6.41 -26.78
N GLU A 112 -19.14 -5.27 -27.32
CA GLU A 112 -17.82 -5.11 -27.94
C GLU A 112 -16.66 -5.26 -26.94
N ASP A 113 -16.83 -4.77 -25.71
CA ASP A 113 -15.84 -4.93 -24.64
C ASP A 113 -15.74 -6.39 -24.21
N VAL A 114 -16.88 -7.10 -24.16
CA VAL A 114 -16.94 -8.53 -23.86
C VAL A 114 -16.26 -9.34 -24.96
N ASP A 115 -16.55 -9.05 -26.24
CA ASP A 115 -15.94 -9.75 -27.38
C ASP A 115 -14.40 -9.57 -27.35
N LYS A 116 -13.90 -8.35 -27.10
CA LYS A 116 -12.46 -8.08 -26.92
C LYS A 116 -11.86 -8.86 -25.74
N ALA A 117 -12.58 -8.97 -24.63
CA ALA A 117 -12.13 -9.71 -23.45
C ALA A 117 -12.05 -11.22 -23.73
N VAL A 118 -13.05 -11.78 -24.41
CA VAL A 118 -13.08 -13.19 -24.80
C VAL A 118 -11.96 -13.50 -25.78
N ASP A 119 -11.75 -12.66 -26.80
CA ASP A 119 -10.65 -12.84 -27.76
C ASP A 119 -9.28 -12.85 -27.07
N ALA A 120 -9.07 -11.93 -26.11
CA ALA A 120 -7.85 -11.89 -25.32
C ALA A 120 -7.68 -13.15 -24.46
N ALA A 121 -8.76 -13.63 -23.83
CA ALA A 121 -8.75 -14.85 -23.03
C ALA A 121 -8.44 -16.08 -23.88
N VAL A 122 -9.04 -16.23 -25.06
CA VAL A 122 -8.79 -17.34 -25.99
C VAL A 122 -7.32 -17.36 -26.45
N LYS A 123 -6.74 -16.19 -26.74
CA LYS A 123 -5.31 -16.06 -27.11
C LYS A 123 -4.39 -16.47 -25.95
N ALA A 124 -4.73 -16.09 -24.71
CA ALA A 124 -3.93 -16.41 -23.53
C ALA A 124 -4.08 -17.88 -23.07
N GLN A 125 -5.25 -18.49 -23.28
CA GLN A 125 -5.62 -19.81 -22.75
C GLN A 125 -4.62 -20.90 -23.14
N LYS A 126 -4.15 -20.93 -24.39
CA LYS A 126 -3.22 -21.97 -24.86
C LYS A 126 -1.89 -21.93 -24.10
N LYS A 127 -1.32 -20.73 -23.92
CA LYS A 127 -0.07 -20.54 -23.17
C LYS A 127 -0.28 -20.84 -21.68
N TRP A 128 -1.38 -20.35 -21.11
CA TRP A 128 -1.73 -20.56 -19.71
C TRP A 128 -1.99 -22.03 -19.37
N ASN A 129 -2.55 -22.81 -20.28
CA ASN A 129 -2.74 -24.24 -20.08
C ASN A 129 -1.39 -24.99 -20.14
N LYS A 130 -0.50 -24.60 -21.05
CA LYS A 130 0.78 -25.27 -21.29
C LYS A 130 1.76 -25.21 -20.11
N ILE A 131 1.70 -24.20 -19.24
CA ILE A 131 2.64 -24.06 -18.10
C ILE A 131 2.46 -25.14 -17.00
N GLY A 132 1.37 -25.92 -17.04
CA GLY A 132 1.12 -27.01 -16.09
C GLY A 132 0.58 -26.57 -14.72
N GLY A 133 0.20 -27.53 -13.88
CA GLY A 133 -0.42 -27.26 -12.57
C GLY A 133 0.51 -26.57 -11.58
N TYR A 134 1.77 -27.02 -11.50
CA TYR A 134 2.74 -26.49 -10.55
C TYR A 134 3.05 -25.00 -10.76
N GLN A 135 3.25 -24.57 -12.01
CA GLN A 135 3.52 -23.15 -12.29
C GLN A 135 2.28 -22.29 -12.01
N ARG A 136 1.07 -22.78 -12.33
CA ARG A 136 -0.18 -22.09 -11.97
C ARG A 136 -0.34 -21.92 -10.46
N ALA A 137 0.06 -22.91 -9.66
CA ALA A 137 0.04 -22.81 -8.20
C ALA A 137 0.96 -21.70 -7.67
N LYS A 138 2.10 -21.44 -8.32
CA LYS A 138 2.98 -20.31 -7.94
C LYS A 138 2.30 -18.95 -8.12
N TYR A 139 1.55 -18.77 -9.21
CA TYR A 139 0.79 -17.53 -9.41
C TYR A 139 -0.30 -17.35 -8.34
N LEU A 140 -1.03 -18.42 -8.01
CA LEU A 140 -2.03 -18.37 -6.94
C LEU A 140 -1.41 -18.08 -5.57
N TYR A 141 -0.27 -18.69 -5.26
CA TYR A 141 0.47 -18.42 -4.03
C TYR A 141 0.97 -16.97 -3.96
N ALA A 142 1.47 -16.43 -5.08
CA ALA A 142 1.88 -15.03 -5.16
C ALA A 142 0.71 -14.07 -4.90
N ILE A 143 -0.47 -14.35 -5.46
CA ILE A 143 -1.69 -13.57 -5.21
C ILE A 143 -2.08 -13.66 -3.73
N ALA A 144 -2.09 -14.86 -3.15
CA ALA A 144 -2.47 -15.07 -1.75
C ALA A 144 -1.55 -14.37 -0.74
N ARG A 145 -0.28 -14.14 -1.09
CA ARG A 145 0.66 -13.38 -0.26
C ARG A 145 0.52 -11.87 -0.41
N SER A 146 -0.11 -11.42 -1.50
CA SER A 146 -0.28 -9.99 -1.82
C SER A 146 -1.61 -9.39 -1.33
N ILE A 147 -2.49 -10.23 -0.80
CA ILE A 147 -3.75 -9.86 -0.15
C ILE A 147 -3.53 -9.95 1.36
#